data_AF-A0A1G2XVX9-F1
#
_entry.id   AF-A0A1G2XVX9-F1
#
_cell.length_a   1.000
_cell.length_b   1.000
_cell.length_c   1.000
_cell.angle_alpha   90.00
_cell.angle_beta   90.00
_cell.angle_gamma   90.00
#
_symmetry.space_group_name_H-M   'P 1'
#
loop_
_entity.id
_entity.type
_entity.pdbx_description
1 polymer ?
#
loop_
_entity_poly.entity_id
_entity_poly.type
_entity_poly.pdbx_seq_one_letter_code
_entity_poly.pdbx_strand_id
1 'polypeptide(L)'
;MKYKIKMLLMTLVLLGLTHAVLGAAGESVVKTMYIDGVQVAQATVDGNGLTWPSDYIVIGAEGNRGYMYNEYLGKIDDFAIYGGVMPESRVTAHYNARTSYSGYSSAVQADVPKLWLKFDDSSKANNATAVNSGTVTAKNGTYIVTGSGSFATVAGFVTGSNAVEFVGPVSADGPGSCIDIFDDAGDFGSLLDGDVSIELWVNYTHSQDYPRFFQHNGNWEALGGYGVTVNDSNQLIMLGGNVNNYASLPTDINNGSWHHIVVTYDSTYVEPVLPETGVYADEIVSDNPVVWLRFESEDPIDSAANGANHWVGYGSAASIVSRVGGVGNSVLLNGTSGAGVYGVAITNNPNSPPLVGGGYAVYGDQYAFAPGDITFEMWYKTLPPGQPQPGNYAPFFQQHGSYTHEPCAPAVTNSDGTIRVFGGAGAGYTGVNSKFDGQWHHLVVTYDEQYLGDPDGMFVKVYLDGVWKDDTNFTAARSILGPELSHLLIGAQNDIGNTYNVFAGYIDEFAIYDGLLSPERILAHYVAWQPQSCEDLVERGYASPMDFNEDCKVNFADFAEFAVNWMMCNDPEDLNCTPNW
;
A
#
# COMPACT_ATOMS: atom_id res chain seq x y z
N MET A 1 28.35 -26.77 53.40
CA MET A 1 27.37 -27.84 53.14
C MET A 1 26.79 -27.56 51.73
N LYS A 2 26.98 -28.50 50.78
CA LYS A 2 26.34 -28.67 49.46
C LYS A 2 26.29 -27.51 48.41
N TYR A 3 27.10 -27.70 47.36
CA TYR A 3 26.92 -27.55 45.89
C TYR A 3 25.79 -26.72 45.22
N LYS A 4 26.19 -26.16 44.04
CA LYS A 4 25.48 -25.78 42.76
C LYS A 4 25.53 -24.26 42.49
N ILE A 5 25.95 -23.68 41.34
CA ILE A 5 26.13 -24.09 39.92
C ILE A 5 27.22 -23.20 39.24
N LYS A 6 28.02 -23.77 38.32
CA LYS A 6 28.92 -23.12 37.31
C LYS A 6 28.07 -22.60 36.14
N MET A 7 28.38 -21.52 35.42
CA MET A 7 29.33 -21.45 34.26
C MET A 7 29.23 -20.01 33.70
N LEU A 8 30.28 -19.17 33.66
CA LEU A 8 31.42 -19.06 32.72
C LEU A 8 31.13 -18.28 31.40
N LEU A 9 31.64 -17.03 31.40
CA LEU A 9 32.19 -16.20 30.31
C LEU A 9 32.04 -16.66 28.84
N MET A 10 31.45 -15.78 28.02
CA MET A 10 31.49 -15.85 26.55
C MET A 10 32.51 -14.83 26.03
N THR A 11 33.53 -15.31 25.33
CA THR A 11 34.55 -14.51 24.63
C THR A 11 34.11 -14.39 23.17
N LEU A 12 34.10 -13.16 22.66
CA LEU A 12 33.69 -12.79 21.31
C LEU A 12 34.73 -13.27 20.27
N VAL A 13 34.30 -14.09 19.30
CA VAL A 13 35.04 -14.34 18.06
C VAL A 13 34.10 -14.06 16.89
N LEU A 14 34.53 -13.14 16.04
CA LEU A 14 33.89 -12.73 14.80
C LEU A 14 33.99 -13.86 13.77
N LEU A 15 32.87 -14.47 13.40
CA LEU A 15 32.70 -15.30 12.21
C LEU A 15 31.28 -15.07 11.69
N GLY A 16 31.17 -14.74 10.40
CA GLY A 16 29.91 -14.53 9.72
C GLY A 16 28.97 -15.71 9.92
N LEU A 17 27.78 -15.41 10.44
CA LEU A 17 26.67 -16.35 10.52
C LEU A 17 25.61 -15.90 9.51
N THR A 18 25.63 -16.60 8.39
CA THR A 18 24.42 -17.09 7.73
C THR A 18 23.42 -17.52 8.80
N HIS A 19 22.33 -16.78 8.96
CA HIS A 19 21.17 -17.27 9.70
C HIS A 19 20.44 -18.26 8.79
N ALA A 20 20.86 -19.52 8.87
CA ALA A 20 19.94 -20.62 8.58
C ALA A 20 18.97 -20.71 9.77
N VAL A 21 17.76 -20.21 9.58
CA VAL A 21 16.63 -20.55 10.45
C VAL A 21 16.09 -21.88 9.94
N LEU A 22 16.25 -22.94 10.73
CA LEU A 22 15.56 -24.21 10.52
C LEU A 22 14.65 -24.44 11.72
N GLY A 23 13.33 -24.36 11.50
CA GLY A 23 12.31 -24.77 12.46
C GLY A 23 10.93 -24.12 12.30
N ALA A 24 10.23 -24.43 11.19
CA ALA A 24 8.77 -24.42 10.98
C ALA A 24 7.89 -23.51 11.87
N ALA A 25 7.69 -22.27 11.43
CA ALA A 25 6.40 -21.58 11.54
C ALA A 25 5.74 -21.70 10.16
N GLY A 26 4.44 -21.97 10.07
CA GLY A 26 3.75 -22.20 8.79
C GLY A 26 3.97 -21.02 7.85
N GLU A 27 4.58 -21.27 6.69
CA GLU A 27 4.67 -20.29 5.59
C GLU A 27 3.24 -19.82 5.29
N SER A 28 2.98 -18.55 4.98
CA SER A 28 1.63 -18.07 4.63
C SER A 28 1.56 -17.79 3.14
N VAL A 29 0.36 -17.88 2.55
CA VAL A 29 0.12 -17.52 1.15
C VAL A 29 -0.80 -16.31 1.11
N VAL A 30 -0.35 -15.22 0.47
CA VAL A 30 -1.23 -14.09 0.14
C VAL A 30 -1.84 -14.31 -1.23
N LYS A 31 -3.18 -14.29 -1.26
CA LYS A 31 -3.94 -14.34 -2.52
C LYS A 31 -4.50 -12.96 -2.80
N THR A 32 -4.22 -12.43 -3.99
CA THR A 32 -4.76 -11.14 -4.43
C THR A 32 -5.56 -11.32 -5.71
N MET A 33 -6.72 -10.69 -5.77
CA MET A 33 -7.60 -10.70 -6.93
C MET A 33 -7.71 -9.31 -7.52
N TYR A 34 -7.62 -9.26 -8.85
CA TYR A 34 -7.82 -8.06 -9.63
C TYR A 34 -8.92 -8.30 -10.65
N ILE A 35 -9.78 -7.29 -10.82
CA ILE A 35 -10.78 -7.24 -11.89
C ILE A 35 -10.60 -5.95 -12.64
N ASP A 36 -10.57 -6.05 -13.97
CA ASP A 36 -10.48 -4.89 -14.86
C ASP A 36 -9.31 -3.96 -14.52
N GLY A 37 -8.18 -4.56 -14.14
CA GLY A 37 -6.95 -3.86 -13.81
C GLY A 37 -6.89 -3.27 -12.39
N VAL A 38 -7.86 -3.55 -11.52
CA VAL A 38 -7.97 -2.99 -10.16
C VAL A 38 -8.05 -4.10 -9.12
N GLN A 39 -7.32 -3.98 -8.00
CA GLN A 39 -7.43 -4.93 -6.89
C GLN A 39 -8.83 -4.88 -6.26
N VAL A 40 -9.49 -6.04 -6.15
CA VAL A 40 -10.85 -6.15 -5.59
C VAL A 40 -10.91 -6.98 -4.31
N ALA A 41 -9.90 -7.81 -4.05
CA ALA A 41 -9.81 -8.58 -2.81
C ALA A 41 -8.37 -9.03 -2.55
N GLN A 42 -8.05 -9.18 -1.27
CA GLN A 42 -6.83 -9.81 -0.80
C GLN A 42 -7.12 -10.60 0.48
N ALA A 43 -6.44 -11.73 0.65
CA ALA A 43 -6.51 -12.50 1.88
C ALA A 43 -5.24 -13.35 2.07
N THR A 44 -4.80 -13.46 3.32
CA THR A 44 -3.68 -14.30 3.76
C THR A 44 -4.22 -15.63 4.28
N VAL A 45 -3.58 -16.74 3.93
CA VAL A 45 -3.93 -18.08 4.41
C VAL A 45 -2.68 -18.84 4.83
N ASP A 46 -2.82 -19.85 5.70
CA ASP A 46 -1.70 -20.75 6.02
C ASP A 46 -1.22 -21.48 4.75
N GLY A 47 0.08 -21.40 4.50
CA GLY A 47 0.75 -21.46 3.19
C GLY A 47 1.54 -22.72 2.88
N ASN A 48 1.08 -23.89 3.32
CA ASN A 48 1.55 -25.17 2.74
C ASN A 48 0.98 -25.42 1.32
N GLY A 49 0.77 -24.36 0.53
CA GLY A 49 -0.45 -24.19 -0.28
C GLY A 49 -0.35 -24.36 -1.80
N LEU A 50 0.84 -24.54 -2.39
CA LEU A 50 1.00 -24.44 -3.86
C LEU A 50 1.87 -25.54 -4.50
N THR A 51 2.53 -26.38 -3.71
CA THR A 51 3.34 -27.49 -4.24
C THR A 51 2.59 -28.81 -4.12
N TRP A 52 2.06 -29.33 -5.24
CA TRP A 52 1.62 -30.72 -5.33
C TRP A 52 2.30 -31.42 -6.53
N PRO A 53 2.56 -32.74 -6.45
CA PRO A 53 3.36 -33.47 -7.45
C PRO A 53 2.54 -34.18 -8.55
N SER A 54 1.30 -33.76 -8.84
CA SER A 54 0.49 -34.39 -9.89
C SER A 54 -0.53 -33.41 -10.47
N ASP A 55 -0.28 -32.97 -11.71
CA ASP A 55 -0.58 -31.61 -12.14
C ASP A 55 -1.30 -31.58 -13.50
N TYR A 56 -2.54 -31.14 -13.49
CA TYR A 56 -3.24 -30.70 -14.69
C TYR A 56 -3.96 -29.39 -14.36
N ILE A 57 -4.04 -28.49 -15.35
CA ILE A 57 -4.89 -27.30 -15.29
C ILE A 57 -6.04 -27.53 -16.25
N VAL A 58 -7.25 -27.48 -15.72
CA VAL A 58 -8.49 -27.49 -16.51
C VAL A 58 -9.05 -26.08 -16.57
N ILE A 59 -9.37 -25.64 -17.78
CA ILE A 59 -10.04 -24.37 -18.05
C ILE A 59 -11.49 -24.67 -18.42
N GLY A 60 -12.43 -24.00 -17.76
CA GLY A 60 -13.86 -24.12 -18.00
C GLY A 60 -14.56 -25.30 -17.30
N ALA A 61 -13.91 -25.98 -16.36
CA ALA A 61 -14.48 -27.04 -15.52
C ALA A 61 -13.59 -27.33 -14.29
N GLU A 62 -14.05 -28.19 -13.37
CA GLU A 62 -13.19 -28.92 -12.44
C GLU A 62 -13.22 -30.43 -12.70
N GLY A 63 -12.31 -31.17 -12.04
CA GLY A 63 -12.25 -32.63 -12.10
C GLY A 63 -11.10 -33.16 -12.94
N ASN A 64 -11.12 -34.46 -13.21
CA ASN A 64 -10.06 -35.17 -13.94
C ASN A 64 -10.44 -35.38 -15.41
N ARG A 65 -9.46 -35.74 -16.24
CA ARG A 65 -9.67 -36.15 -17.63
C ARG A 65 -10.74 -37.26 -17.74
N GLY A 66 -11.87 -36.92 -18.35
CA GLY A 66 -13.02 -37.80 -18.57
C GLY A 66 -14.13 -37.75 -17.51
N TYR A 67 -13.96 -36.97 -16.44
CA TYR A 67 -14.99 -36.69 -15.43
C TYR A 67 -14.91 -35.23 -14.99
N MET A 68 -15.82 -34.42 -15.54
CA MET A 68 -15.87 -32.96 -15.32
C MET A 68 -17.10 -32.60 -14.50
N TYR A 69 -16.95 -31.59 -13.65
CA TYR A 69 -18.00 -30.99 -12.83
C TYR A 69 -17.94 -29.48 -12.95
N ASN A 70 -19.03 -28.80 -12.57
CA ASN A 70 -19.11 -27.35 -12.44
C ASN A 70 -18.61 -26.63 -13.70
N GLU A 71 -19.07 -27.09 -14.87
CA GLU A 71 -18.63 -26.57 -16.16
C GLU A 71 -19.04 -25.12 -16.36
N TYR A 72 -18.11 -24.32 -16.86
CA TYR A 72 -18.35 -22.94 -17.22
C TYR A 72 -19.10 -22.86 -18.56
N LEU A 73 -20.25 -22.15 -18.57
CA LEU A 73 -20.89 -21.72 -19.81
C LEU A 73 -20.69 -20.23 -20.02
N GLY A 74 -19.78 -19.92 -20.94
CA GLY A 74 -19.41 -18.57 -21.29
C GLY A 74 -18.23 -18.58 -22.23
N LYS A 75 -17.53 -17.45 -22.29
CA LYS A 75 -16.40 -17.25 -23.19
C LYS A 75 -15.16 -16.97 -22.36
N ILE A 76 -14.04 -17.59 -22.74
CA ILE A 76 -12.73 -17.31 -22.18
C ILE A 76 -11.82 -16.86 -23.32
N ASP A 77 -11.04 -15.81 -23.07
CA ASP A 77 -9.99 -15.35 -23.96
C ASP A 77 -8.66 -15.18 -23.21
N ASP A 78 -7.55 -15.27 -23.94
CA ASP A 78 -6.18 -14.98 -23.48
C ASP A 78 -5.84 -15.47 -22.05
N PHE A 79 -5.86 -16.79 -21.85
CA PHE A 79 -5.47 -17.40 -20.58
C PHE A 79 -3.95 -17.48 -20.45
N ALA A 80 -3.36 -16.86 -19.43
CA ALA A 80 -1.92 -16.83 -19.20
C ALA A 80 -1.54 -17.20 -17.76
N ILE A 81 -0.36 -17.80 -17.62
CA ILE A 81 0.26 -18.13 -16.33
C ILE A 81 1.69 -17.58 -16.31
N TYR A 82 2.02 -16.90 -15.23
CA TYR A 82 3.33 -16.31 -14.96
C TYR A 82 3.93 -16.97 -13.72
N GLY A 83 5.26 -17.16 -13.74
CA GLY A 83 5.98 -17.48 -12.51
C GLY A 83 6.23 -16.20 -11.73
N GLY A 84 5.90 -16.19 -10.45
CA GLY A 84 5.97 -15.01 -9.59
C GLY A 84 4.64 -14.26 -9.41
N VAL A 85 4.65 -13.33 -8.47
CA VAL A 85 3.56 -12.37 -8.21
C VAL A 85 3.67 -11.20 -9.19
N MET A 86 2.63 -11.01 -10.01
CA MET A 86 2.52 -9.88 -10.92
C MET A 86 2.17 -8.61 -10.12
N PRO A 87 2.98 -7.54 -10.18
CA PRO A 87 2.66 -6.29 -9.50
C PRO A 87 1.36 -5.66 -10.03
N GLU A 88 0.60 -4.96 -9.18
CA GLU A 88 -0.64 -4.27 -9.56
C GLU A 88 -0.45 -3.37 -10.79
N SER A 89 0.64 -2.61 -10.84
CA SER A 89 0.95 -1.72 -11.97
C SER A 89 1.03 -2.47 -13.31
N ARG A 90 1.48 -3.74 -13.30
CA ARG A 90 1.53 -4.61 -14.47
C ARG A 90 0.15 -5.15 -14.82
N VAL A 91 -0.64 -5.55 -13.83
CA VAL A 91 -2.04 -5.96 -14.02
C VAL A 91 -2.86 -4.83 -14.67
N THR A 92 -2.75 -3.60 -14.14
CA THR A 92 -3.37 -2.41 -14.71
C THR A 92 -2.86 -2.11 -16.12
N ALA A 93 -1.57 -2.32 -16.39
CA ALA A 93 -1.00 -2.13 -17.72
C ALA A 93 -1.59 -3.12 -18.74
N HIS A 94 -1.78 -4.39 -18.37
CA HIS A 94 -2.41 -5.40 -19.23
C HIS A 94 -3.85 -5.02 -19.56
N TYR A 95 -4.64 -4.64 -18.54
CA TYR A 95 -6.02 -4.18 -18.76
C TYR A 95 -6.10 -2.96 -19.69
N ASN A 96 -5.24 -1.97 -19.50
CA ASN A 96 -5.24 -0.75 -20.31
C ASN A 96 -4.77 -0.99 -21.75
N ALA A 97 -3.98 -2.03 -21.98
CA ALA A 97 -3.51 -2.42 -23.31
C ALA A 97 -4.61 -3.04 -24.20
N ARG A 98 -5.80 -3.35 -23.65
CA ARG A 98 -6.97 -3.92 -24.37
C ARG A 98 -7.52 -3.07 -25.52
N THR A 99 -7.00 -1.85 -25.72
CA THR A 99 -7.39 -0.96 -26.82
C THR A 99 -7.05 -1.51 -28.20
N SER A 100 -6.08 -2.43 -28.29
CA SER A 100 -5.76 -3.18 -29.52
C SER A 100 -5.16 -4.54 -29.17
N TYR A 101 -5.42 -5.56 -29.98
CA TYR A 101 -4.86 -6.89 -29.72
C TYR A 101 -3.34 -6.89 -29.74
N SER A 102 -2.71 -6.17 -30.68
CA SER A 102 -1.25 -6.04 -30.72
C SER A 102 -0.66 -5.33 -29.50
N GLY A 103 -1.38 -4.34 -28.95
CA GLY A 103 -0.96 -3.65 -27.73
C GLY A 103 -1.02 -4.58 -26.53
N TYR A 104 -2.16 -5.26 -26.35
CA TYR A 104 -2.34 -6.25 -25.30
C TYR A 104 -1.32 -7.40 -25.42
N SER A 105 -1.17 -7.98 -26.60
CA SER A 105 -0.24 -9.09 -26.84
C SER A 105 1.21 -8.69 -26.53
N SER A 106 1.58 -7.43 -26.79
CA SER A 106 2.93 -6.93 -26.49
C SER A 106 3.15 -6.75 -24.99
N ALA A 107 2.12 -6.30 -24.25
CA ALA A 107 2.17 -6.18 -22.80
C ALA A 107 2.32 -7.55 -22.13
N VAL A 108 1.45 -8.51 -22.49
CA VAL A 108 1.53 -9.90 -22.03
C VAL A 108 2.89 -10.51 -22.34
N GLN A 109 3.38 -10.37 -23.57
CA GLN A 109 4.68 -10.92 -23.96
C GLN A 109 5.86 -10.29 -23.21
N ALA A 110 5.78 -9.00 -22.85
CA ALA A 110 6.83 -8.32 -22.09
C ALA A 110 7.01 -8.90 -20.69
N ASP A 111 5.94 -9.47 -20.11
CA ASP A 111 5.95 -10.07 -18.78
C ASP A 111 6.23 -11.59 -18.82
N VAL A 112 6.61 -12.11 -20.00
CA VAL A 112 7.24 -13.43 -20.19
C VAL A 112 6.40 -14.58 -19.59
N PRO A 113 5.14 -14.78 -20.03
CA PRO A 113 4.30 -15.84 -19.53
C PRO A 113 4.94 -17.22 -19.73
N LYS A 114 4.78 -18.10 -18.74
CA LYS A 114 5.18 -19.51 -18.83
C LYS A 114 4.24 -20.26 -19.77
N LEU A 115 2.94 -20.01 -19.62
CA LEU A 115 1.85 -20.51 -20.44
C LEU A 115 1.01 -19.34 -20.93
N TRP A 116 0.61 -19.35 -22.20
CA TRP A 116 -0.32 -18.36 -22.76
C TRP A 116 -1.13 -18.97 -23.90
N LEU A 117 -2.41 -19.24 -23.65
CA LEU A 117 -3.39 -19.73 -24.60
C LEU A 117 -4.23 -18.57 -25.11
N LYS A 118 -3.96 -18.16 -26.36
CA LYS A 118 -4.67 -17.06 -27.04
C LYS A 118 -6.02 -17.46 -27.63
N PHE A 119 -6.25 -18.76 -27.77
CA PHE A 119 -7.43 -19.34 -28.44
C PHE A 119 -7.67 -18.89 -29.90
N ASP A 120 -6.65 -18.35 -30.57
CA ASP A 120 -6.62 -18.10 -32.02
C ASP A 120 -6.40 -19.37 -32.87
N ASP A 121 -6.59 -20.55 -32.26
CA ASP A 121 -6.39 -21.84 -32.90
C ASP A 121 -7.33 -22.06 -34.08
N SER A 122 -6.77 -22.65 -35.15
CA SER A 122 -7.49 -22.97 -36.39
C SER A 122 -8.66 -23.95 -36.21
N SER A 123 -8.67 -24.72 -35.12
CA SER A 123 -9.72 -25.67 -34.78
C SER A 123 -9.88 -25.76 -33.26
N LYS A 124 -11.14 -25.74 -32.81
CA LYS A 124 -11.53 -26.00 -31.41
C LYS A 124 -12.36 -27.30 -31.29
N ALA A 125 -12.24 -28.19 -32.28
CA ALA A 125 -12.92 -29.48 -32.26
C ALA A 125 -12.40 -30.35 -31.10
N ASN A 126 -13.17 -31.36 -30.70
CA ASN A 126 -12.73 -32.31 -29.67
C ASN A 126 -11.38 -32.96 -30.05
N ASN A 127 -10.44 -32.96 -29.10
CA ASN A 127 -9.02 -33.34 -29.23
C ASN A 127 -8.17 -32.43 -30.13
N ALA A 128 -8.65 -31.26 -30.52
CA ALA A 128 -7.80 -30.25 -31.14
C ALA A 128 -6.83 -29.65 -30.11
N THR A 129 -5.73 -29.11 -30.60
CA THR A 129 -4.71 -28.46 -29.78
C THR A 129 -5.08 -27.00 -29.52
N ALA A 130 -5.02 -26.58 -28.25
CA ALA A 130 -4.96 -25.18 -27.86
C ALA A 130 -3.47 -24.80 -27.74
N VAL A 131 -2.98 -23.95 -28.64
CA VAL A 131 -1.55 -23.68 -28.79
C VAL A 131 -1.04 -22.78 -27.66
N ASN A 132 0.02 -23.22 -26.98
CA ASN A 132 0.77 -22.41 -26.04
C ASN A 132 1.72 -21.44 -26.76
N SER A 133 1.53 -20.15 -26.52
CA SER A 133 2.40 -19.04 -26.97
C SER A 133 3.38 -18.56 -25.89
N GLY A 134 3.37 -19.17 -24.70
CA GLY A 134 4.27 -18.88 -23.60
C GLY A 134 5.66 -19.48 -23.79
N THR A 135 6.54 -19.25 -22.80
CA THR A 135 7.93 -19.70 -22.85
C THR A 135 8.12 -21.21 -22.69
N VAL A 136 7.14 -21.92 -22.12
CA VAL A 136 7.20 -23.37 -21.92
C VAL A 136 6.62 -24.10 -23.14
N THR A 137 7.47 -24.39 -24.12
CA THR A 137 7.04 -24.89 -25.44
C THR A 137 6.40 -26.29 -25.45
N ALA A 138 6.44 -27.05 -24.34
CA ALA A 138 5.95 -28.43 -24.27
C ALA A 138 4.54 -28.61 -23.67
N LYS A 139 3.84 -27.52 -23.30
CA LYS A 139 2.56 -27.58 -22.56
C LYS A 139 1.40 -26.97 -23.35
N ASN A 140 1.07 -27.52 -24.52
CA ASN A 140 -0.17 -27.13 -25.21
C ASN A 140 -1.40 -27.65 -24.45
N GLY A 141 -2.51 -26.93 -24.54
CA GLY A 141 -3.80 -27.44 -24.08
C GLY A 141 -4.45 -28.37 -25.11
N THR A 142 -5.45 -29.12 -24.68
CA THR A 142 -6.31 -29.94 -25.54
C THR A 142 -7.77 -29.57 -25.31
N TYR A 143 -8.50 -29.27 -26.38
CA TYR A 143 -9.95 -29.09 -26.32
C TYR A 143 -10.62 -30.44 -26.05
N ILE A 144 -11.21 -30.63 -24.89
CA ILE A 144 -11.89 -31.87 -24.51
C ILE A 144 -13.39 -31.63 -24.47
N VAL A 145 -14.12 -32.44 -25.22
CA VAL A 145 -15.58 -32.52 -25.18
C VAL A 145 -15.97 -33.90 -24.69
N THR A 146 -16.69 -33.93 -23.57
CA THR A 146 -17.40 -35.11 -23.09
C THR A 146 -18.90 -34.91 -23.34
N GLY A 147 -19.61 -35.98 -23.73
CA GLY A 147 -21.06 -35.96 -23.90
C GLY A 147 -21.57 -34.92 -24.89
N SER A 148 -22.44 -34.01 -24.42
CA SER A 148 -23.19 -33.06 -25.26
C SER A 148 -22.63 -31.63 -25.24
N GLY A 149 -21.47 -31.41 -24.61
CA GLY A 149 -20.76 -30.14 -24.72
C GLY A 149 -20.22 -29.89 -26.14
N SER A 150 -19.76 -28.67 -26.39
CA SER A 150 -19.04 -28.27 -27.60
C SER A 150 -18.31 -26.95 -27.39
N PHE A 151 -17.38 -26.65 -28.31
CA PHE A 151 -16.73 -25.35 -28.39
C PHE A 151 -17.20 -24.58 -29.61
N ALA A 152 -17.38 -23.27 -29.46
CA ALA A 152 -17.51 -22.35 -30.59
C ALA A 152 -16.35 -21.36 -30.62
N THR A 153 -16.03 -20.88 -31.82
CA THR A 153 -15.12 -19.75 -32.01
C THR A 153 -15.95 -18.49 -32.09
N VAL A 154 -15.64 -17.52 -31.23
CA VAL A 154 -16.34 -16.24 -31.14
C VAL A 154 -15.34 -15.09 -31.13
N ALA A 155 -15.81 -13.87 -31.37
CA ALA A 155 -14.98 -12.68 -31.24
C ALA A 155 -14.47 -12.55 -29.80
N GLY A 156 -13.18 -12.26 -29.65
CA GLY A 156 -12.53 -12.11 -28.36
C GLY A 156 -12.82 -10.79 -27.65
N PHE A 157 -12.08 -10.54 -26.56
CA PHE A 157 -12.28 -9.34 -25.73
C PHE A 157 -11.90 -8.04 -26.44
N VAL A 158 -11.05 -8.13 -27.47
CA VAL A 158 -10.61 -7.02 -28.29
C VAL A 158 -10.82 -7.34 -29.78
N THR A 159 -11.07 -6.31 -30.58
CA THR A 159 -11.25 -6.50 -32.02
C THR A 159 -9.99 -7.12 -32.64
N GLY A 160 -10.17 -8.26 -33.31
CA GLY A 160 -9.10 -8.96 -34.00
C GLY A 160 -8.55 -10.19 -33.27
N SER A 161 -9.01 -10.50 -32.05
CA SER A 161 -8.75 -11.78 -31.36
C SER A 161 -9.96 -12.72 -31.45
N ASN A 162 -9.70 -14.02 -31.25
CA ASN A 162 -10.75 -15.03 -31.10
C ASN A 162 -10.74 -15.63 -29.71
N ALA A 163 -11.92 -15.70 -29.09
CA ALA A 163 -12.13 -16.44 -27.87
C ALA A 163 -12.67 -17.84 -28.14
N VAL A 164 -12.65 -18.66 -27.09
CA VAL A 164 -13.39 -19.91 -27.02
C VAL A 164 -14.70 -19.69 -26.27
N GLU A 165 -15.81 -20.17 -26.83
CA GLU A 165 -17.10 -20.26 -26.13
C GLU A 165 -17.37 -21.72 -25.75
N PHE A 166 -17.69 -21.94 -24.48
CA PHE A 166 -18.08 -23.22 -23.90
C PHE A 166 -19.61 -23.36 -23.99
N VAL A 167 -20.08 -24.36 -24.75
CA VAL A 167 -21.51 -24.53 -25.09
C VAL A 167 -21.98 -25.92 -24.69
N GLY A 168 -23.11 -26.06 -24.00
CA GLY A 168 -23.69 -27.36 -23.65
C GLY A 168 -24.80 -27.25 -22.59
N PRO A 169 -25.52 -28.33 -22.28
CA PRO A 169 -26.47 -28.35 -21.17
C PRO A 169 -25.75 -28.37 -19.82
N VAL A 170 -26.27 -27.62 -18.85
CA VAL A 170 -25.81 -27.65 -17.45
C VAL A 170 -26.29 -28.96 -16.82
N SER A 171 -25.38 -29.83 -16.40
CA SER A 171 -25.69 -30.83 -15.38
C SER A 171 -24.66 -30.73 -14.27
N ALA A 172 -25.13 -30.72 -13.02
CA ALA A 172 -24.28 -30.72 -11.84
C ALA A 172 -23.33 -31.94 -11.78
N ASP A 173 -23.65 -33.00 -12.54
CA ASP A 173 -22.84 -34.20 -12.70
C ASP A 173 -22.85 -34.68 -14.17
N GLY A 174 -21.73 -34.47 -14.88
CA GLY A 174 -21.46 -35.03 -16.20
C GLY A 174 -21.87 -34.15 -17.39
N PRO A 175 -21.73 -34.69 -18.60
CA PRO A 175 -20.58 -34.50 -19.47
C PRO A 175 -20.57 -33.15 -20.23
N GLY A 176 -19.57 -32.31 -19.93
CA GLY A 176 -19.34 -31.00 -20.55
C GLY A 176 -18.02 -30.86 -21.33
N SER A 177 -17.54 -29.62 -21.47
CA SER A 177 -16.33 -29.27 -22.25
C SER A 177 -15.32 -28.52 -21.40
N CYS A 178 -14.04 -28.87 -21.52
CA CYS A 178 -12.95 -28.14 -20.86
C CYS A 178 -11.72 -28.09 -21.76
N ILE A 179 -10.78 -27.20 -21.46
CA ILE A 179 -9.45 -27.23 -22.05
C ILE A 179 -8.51 -27.82 -21.01
N ASP A 180 -7.92 -28.96 -21.34
CA ASP A 180 -7.03 -29.72 -20.48
C ASP A 180 -5.57 -29.43 -20.84
N ILE A 181 -4.82 -28.86 -19.90
CA ILE A 181 -3.37 -28.68 -20.01
C ILE A 181 -2.74 -29.77 -19.15
N PHE A 182 -2.43 -30.90 -19.81
CA PHE A 182 -1.98 -32.10 -19.15
C PHE A 182 -0.45 -32.14 -18.97
N ASP A 183 -0.01 -32.66 -17.81
CA ASP A 183 1.40 -32.90 -17.54
C ASP A 183 1.67 -34.35 -17.06
N ASP A 184 2.09 -35.22 -17.99
CA ASP A 184 2.52 -36.59 -17.66
C ASP A 184 3.84 -36.66 -16.86
N ALA A 185 4.60 -35.56 -16.77
CA ALA A 185 5.96 -35.53 -16.21
C ALA A 185 6.05 -34.86 -14.82
N GLY A 186 4.98 -34.23 -14.32
CA GLY A 186 5.02 -33.46 -13.07
C GLY A 186 5.91 -32.22 -13.13
N ASP A 187 6.11 -31.66 -14.33
CA ASP A 187 6.92 -30.46 -14.52
C ASP A 187 6.18 -29.17 -14.10
N PHE A 188 4.83 -29.17 -14.07
CA PHE A 188 4.03 -28.00 -13.69
C PHE A 188 4.38 -27.49 -12.28
N GLY A 189 4.55 -28.39 -11.31
CA GLY A 189 5.07 -28.05 -9.99
C GLY A 189 6.47 -27.41 -9.99
N SER A 190 7.34 -27.74 -10.97
CA SER A 190 8.66 -27.10 -11.13
C SER A 190 8.64 -25.81 -11.94
N LEU A 191 7.55 -25.54 -12.66
CA LEU A 191 7.37 -24.33 -13.47
C LEU A 191 6.87 -23.13 -12.65
N LEU A 192 6.30 -23.41 -11.47
CA LEU A 192 5.55 -22.46 -10.66
C LEU A 192 6.12 -22.31 -9.23
N ASP A 193 7.42 -22.60 -9.02
CA ASP A 193 8.20 -22.53 -7.76
C ASP A 193 7.64 -21.55 -6.70
N GLY A 194 6.62 -22.00 -5.97
CA GLY A 194 5.91 -21.19 -4.98
C GLY A 194 4.93 -20.19 -5.57
N ASP A 195 5.44 -19.11 -6.20
CA ASP A 195 4.63 -17.95 -6.54
C ASP A 195 4.07 -18.02 -7.96
N VAL A 196 2.79 -17.68 -8.13
CA VAL A 196 2.12 -17.74 -9.44
C VAL A 196 1.11 -16.62 -9.63
N SER A 197 1.06 -16.11 -10.87
CA SER A 197 -0.02 -15.22 -11.32
C SER A 197 -0.74 -15.82 -12.51
N ILE A 198 -2.07 -15.76 -12.49
CA ILE A 198 -2.93 -16.32 -13.53
C ILE A 198 -3.85 -15.21 -14.03
N GLU A 199 -3.89 -15.05 -15.34
CA GLU A 199 -4.61 -14.01 -16.04
C GLU A 199 -5.55 -14.64 -17.07
N LEU A 200 -6.76 -14.09 -17.19
CA LEU A 200 -7.71 -14.48 -18.23
C LEU A 200 -8.75 -13.39 -18.47
N TRP A 201 -9.39 -13.44 -19.63
CA TRP A 201 -10.61 -12.69 -19.91
C TRP A 201 -11.83 -13.60 -19.88
N VAL A 202 -12.91 -13.17 -19.23
CA VAL A 202 -14.16 -13.93 -19.16
C VAL A 202 -15.36 -13.11 -19.62
N ASN A 203 -16.36 -13.77 -20.20
CA ASN A 203 -17.63 -13.15 -20.60
C ASN A 203 -18.77 -14.17 -20.51
N TYR A 204 -19.76 -13.89 -19.66
CA TYR A 204 -20.90 -14.78 -19.46
C TYR A 204 -22.11 -14.02 -18.91
N THR A 205 -23.28 -14.65 -19.00
CA THR A 205 -24.57 -14.09 -18.54
C THR A 205 -25.37 -15.04 -17.65
N HIS A 206 -24.85 -16.22 -17.37
CA HIS A 206 -25.59 -17.27 -16.68
C HIS A 206 -25.32 -17.24 -15.18
N SER A 207 -26.35 -17.48 -14.37
CA SER A 207 -26.21 -17.88 -12.97
C SER A 207 -26.11 -19.41 -12.93
N GLN A 208 -24.95 -19.92 -12.52
CA GLN A 208 -24.72 -21.34 -12.29
C GLN A 208 -24.14 -21.51 -10.92
N ASP A 209 -24.39 -22.68 -10.34
CA ASP A 209 -23.83 -23.05 -9.06
C ASP A 209 -22.34 -23.35 -9.27
N TYR A 210 -21.49 -22.37 -8.94
CA TYR A 210 -20.04 -22.52 -8.86
C TYR A 210 -19.28 -22.87 -10.16
N PRO A 211 -19.53 -22.21 -11.30
CA PRO A 211 -18.83 -22.50 -12.54
C PRO A 211 -17.33 -22.21 -12.41
N ARG A 212 -16.51 -23.10 -12.96
CA ARG A 212 -15.05 -23.03 -12.89
C ARG A 212 -14.47 -22.35 -14.09
N PHE A 213 -13.89 -21.16 -13.89
CA PHE A 213 -13.14 -20.51 -14.96
C PHE A 213 -11.88 -21.29 -15.26
N PHE A 214 -11.16 -21.68 -14.21
CA PHE A 214 -10.11 -22.67 -14.27
C PHE A 214 -9.90 -23.30 -12.90
N GLN A 215 -9.27 -24.47 -12.90
CA GLN A 215 -8.79 -25.12 -11.70
C GLN A 215 -7.52 -25.91 -11.97
N HIS A 216 -6.56 -25.73 -11.06
CA HIS A 216 -5.44 -26.63 -10.85
C HIS A 216 -5.81 -27.59 -9.72
N ASN A 217 -5.70 -28.90 -9.98
CA ASN A 217 -5.99 -30.01 -9.05
C ASN A 217 -7.44 -30.05 -8.50
N GLY A 218 -8.17 -31.12 -8.82
CA GLY A 218 -9.64 -31.20 -8.77
C GLY A 218 -10.32 -31.55 -7.43
N ASN A 219 -10.10 -30.80 -6.35
CA ASN A 219 -10.99 -30.81 -5.19
C ASN A 219 -11.17 -29.40 -4.60
N TRP A 220 -12.39 -29.07 -4.17
CA TRP A 220 -12.87 -27.75 -3.67
C TRP A 220 -11.95 -27.05 -2.65
N GLU A 221 -11.20 -27.81 -1.85
CA GLU A 221 -10.37 -27.32 -0.73
C GLU A 221 -8.98 -27.98 -0.67
N ALA A 222 -8.47 -28.54 -1.76
CA ALA A 222 -7.18 -29.21 -1.70
C ALA A 222 -6.03 -28.25 -1.34
N LEU A 223 -5.14 -28.71 -0.45
CA LEU A 223 -3.93 -27.98 -0.03
C LEU A 223 -3.03 -27.51 -1.19
N GLY A 224 -3.08 -28.13 -2.37
CA GLY A 224 -2.36 -27.67 -3.57
C GLY A 224 -3.25 -27.40 -4.77
N GLY A 225 -4.56 -27.25 -4.54
CA GLY A 225 -5.48 -26.80 -5.57
C GLY A 225 -5.54 -25.28 -5.59
N TYR A 226 -5.71 -24.70 -6.76
CA TYR A 226 -6.01 -23.28 -6.90
C TYR A 226 -6.87 -23.06 -8.14
N GLY A 227 -7.63 -21.97 -8.17
CA GLY A 227 -8.64 -21.78 -9.19
C GLY A 227 -9.51 -20.58 -8.92
N VAL A 228 -10.40 -20.30 -9.87
CA VAL A 228 -11.36 -19.20 -9.77
C VAL A 228 -12.75 -19.71 -10.12
N THR A 229 -13.71 -19.39 -9.24
CA THR A 229 -15.13 -19.70 -9.42
C THR A 229 -16.00 -18.51 -9.01
N VAL A 230 -17.28 -18.56 -9.33
CA VAL A 230 -18.29 -17.59 -8.87
C VAL A 230 -19.39 -18.31 -8.11
N ASN A 231 -19.86 -17.78 -6.99
CA ASN A 231 -21.01 -18.39 -6.28
C ASN A 231 -22.36 -17.82 -6.75
N ASP A 232 -23.43 -18.39 -6.22
CA ASP A 232 -24.83 -18.02 -6.53
C ASP A 232 -25.17 -16.57 -6.12
N SER A 233 -24.36 -16.00 -5.22
CA SER A 233 -24.40 -14.59 -4.78
C SER A 233 -23.54 -13.67 -5.64
N ASN A 234 -23.01 -14.15 -6.76
CA ASN A 234 -22.15 -13.44 -7.71
C ASN A 234 -20.83 -12.91 -7.12
N GLN A 235 -20.31 -13.58 -6.10
CA GLN A 235 -18.99 -13.30 -5.54
C GLN A 235 -17.95 -14.14 -6.27
N LEU A 236 -16.84 -13.53 -6.69
CA LEU A 236 -15.70 -14.27 -7.19
C LEU A 236 -15.01 -14.95 -6.01
N ILE A 237 -14.59 -16.20 -6.19
CA ILE A 237 -13.91 -16.99 -5.18
C ILE A 237 -12.56 -17.41 -5.74
N MET A 238 -11.49 -17.07 -5.03
CA MET A 238 -10.17 -17.67 -5.24
C MET A 238 -10.05 -18.93 -4.40
N LEU A 239 -9.86 -20.05 -5.09
CA LEU A 239 -9.65 -21.35 -4.47
C LEU A 239 -8.17 -21.52 -4.08
N GLY A 240 -7.93 -22.26 -3.00
CA GLY A 240 -6.62 -22.80 -2.61
C GLY A 240 -6.25 -22.62 -1.14
N GLY A 241 -5.31 -23.42 -0.62
CA GLY A 241 -4.82 -23.30 0.77
C GLY A 241 -5.84 -23.63 1.87
N ASN A 242 -6.68 -24.66 1.69
CA ASN A 242 -7.71 -25.13 2.65
C ASN A 242 -8.81 -24.11 3.05
N VAL A 243 -8.74 -22.86 2.61
CA VAL A 243 -9.72 -21.81 2.92
C VAL A 243 -10.06 -21.03 1.64
N ASN A 244 -11.36 -20.90 1.37
CA ASN A 244 -11.85 -20.13 0.24
C ASN A 244 -11.75 -18.62 0.52
N ASN A 245 -11.16 -17.87 -0.41
CA ASN A 245 -11.08 -16.41 -0.34
C ASN A 245 -12.16 -15.81 -1.22
N TYR A 246 -13.07 -15.06 -0.62
CA TYR A 246 -14.22 -14.46 -1.30
C TYR A 246 -13.95 -12.99 -1.61
N ALA A 247 -14.24 -12.58 -2.84
CA ALA A 247 -14.27 -11.19 -3.25
C ALA A 247 -15.73 -10.74 -3.44
N SER A 248 -16.16 -9.75 -2.66
CA SER A 248 -17.44 -9.09 -2.91
C SER A 248 -17.24 -8.06 -4.03
N LEU A 249 -17.99 -8.22 -5.12
CA LEU A 249 -17.81 -7.40 -6.31
C LEU A 249 -18.76 -6.20 -6.27
N PRO A 250 -18.29 -4.96 -6.54
CA PRO A 250 -19.16 -3.78 -6.60
C PRO A 250 -20.10 -3.80 -7.81
N THR A 251 -19.79 -4.61 -8.84
CA THR A 251 -20.62 -4.82 -10.01
C THR A 251 -20.61 -6.28 -10.41
N ASP A 252 -21.78 -6.76 -10.80
CA ASP A 252 -22.00 -8.10 -11.31
C ASP A 252 -21.17 -8.37 -12.57
N ILE A 253 -20.29 -9.39 -12.56
CA ILE A 253 -19.43 -9.74 -13.71
C ILE A 253 -20.11 -10.66 -14.73
N ASN A 254 -21.25 -11.27 -14.37
CA ASN A 254 -22.12 -12.03 -15.25
C ASN A 254 -23.03 -11.13 -16.12
N ASN A 255 -22.55 -9.95 -16.51
CA ASN A 255 -23.32 -8.93 -17.22
C ASN A 255 -23.22 -9.04 -18.76
N GLY A 256 -22.53 -10.06 -19.28
CA GLY A 256 -22.30 -10.25 -20.71
C GLY A 256 -21.22 -9.34 -21.32
N SER A 257 -20.50 -8.57 -20.51
CA SER A 257 -19.29 -7.84 -20.89
C SER A 257 -18.05 -8.69 -20.64
N TRP A 258 -16.96 -8.33 -21.31
CA TRP A 258 -15.65 -8.92 -21.03
C TRP A 258 -15.06 -8.31 -19.77
N HIS A 259 -14.62 -9.17 -18.86
CA HIS A 259 -13.90 -8.78 -17.65
C HIS A 259 -12.51 -9.40 -17.64
N HIS A 260 -11.52 -8.61 -17.28
CA HIS A 260 -10.15 -9.06 -17.07
C HIS A 260 -10.01 -9.54 -15.64
N ILE A 261 -9.60 -10.79 -15.45
CA ILE A 261 -9.40 -11.38 -14.12
C ILE A 261 -7.93 -11.73 -13.99
N VAL A 262 -7.31 -11.26 -12.92
CA VAL A 262 -5.98 -11.70 -12.50
C VAL A 262 -6.03 -12.15 -11.06
N VAL A 263 -5.43 -13.31 -10.78
CA VAL A 263 -5.21 -13.78 -9.42
C VAL A 263 -3.73 -14.05 -9.20
N THR A 264 -3.22 -13.63 -8.05
CA THR A 264 -1.83 -13.87 -7.64
C THR A 264 -1.82 -14.70 -6.37
N TYR A 265 -0.84 -15.60 -6.28
CA TYR A 265 -0.57 -16.41 -5.11
C TYR A 265 0.90 -16.19 -4.73
N ASP A 266 1.12 -15.61 -3.55
CA ASP A 266 2.44 -15.30 -3.00
C ASP A 266 2.71 -16.22 -1.80
N SER A 267 3.49 -17.27 -2.03
CA SER A 267 3.94 -18.23 -1.02
C SER A 267 5.24 -17.85 -0.31
N THR A 268 5.95 -16.86 -0.84
CA THR A 268 7.10 -16.25 -0.15
C THR A 268 6.67 -15.26 0.91
N TYR A 269 5.37 -14.99 1.02
CA TYR A 269 4.78 -14.19 2.06
C TYR A 269 5.01 -14.83 3.44
N VAL A 270 6.06 -14.36 4.10
CA VAL A 270 6.21 -14.50 5.54
C VAL A 270 5.13 -13.61 6.13
N GLU A 271 4.17 -14.18 6.89
CA GLU A 271 3.34 -13.39 7.81
C GLU A 271 4.27 -12.41 8.52
N PRO A 272 4.14 -11.09 8.29
CA PRO A 272 4.93 -10.15 9.06
C PRO A 272 4.51 -10.38 10.50
N VAL A 273 5.40 -10.97 11.29
CA VAL A 273 5.28 -10.95 12.74
C VAL A 273 5.29 -9.48 13.09
N LEU A 274 4.11 -8.89 13.31
CA LEU A 274 3.96 -7.48 13.61
C LEU A 274 4.66 -7.17 14.94
N PRO A 275 5.51 -6.14 14.99
CA PRO A 275 5.85 -5.51 16.26
C PRO A 275 5.31 -4.07 16.28
N GLU A 276 4.86 -3.67 17.46
CA GLU A 276 4.63 -2.26 17.81
C GLU A 276 5.74 -1.36 17.24
N THR A 277 5.37 -0.25 16.61
CA THR A 277 6.29 0.85 16.22
C THR A 277 7.46 0.49 15.29
N GLY A 278 7.56 -0.75 14.78
CA GLY A 278 8.72 -1.26 14.03
C GLY A 278 8.73 -0.93 12.53
N VAL A 279 7.66 -1.16 11.77
CA VAL A 279 7.73 -1.11 10.28
C VAL A 279 7.91 0.30 9.73
N TYR A 280 7.10 1.27 10.18
CA TYR A 280 7.30 2.67 9.75
C TYR A 280 8.68 3.16 10.19
N ALA A 281 9.06 2.91 11.45
CA ALA A 281 10.37 3.25 11.98
C ALA A 281 11.52 2.62 11.19
N ASP A 282 11.39 1.34 10.81
CA ASP A 282 12.40 0.59 10.08
C ASP A 282 12.57 1.15 8.66
N GLU A 283 11.46 1.50 8.00
CA GLU A 283 11.49 2.18 6.70
C GLU A 283 12.20 3.53 6.80
N ILE A 284 11.81 4.37 7.77
CA ILE A 284 12.46 5.66 8.02
C ILE A 284 13.95 5.47 8.33
N VAL A 285 14.30 4.57 9.24
CA VAL A 285 15.69 4.30 9.66
C VAL A 285 16.53 3.72 8.51
N SER A 286 15.93 2.93 7.61
CA SER A 286 16.64 2.36 6.46
C SER A 286 17.19 3.41 5.49
N ASP A 287 16.51 4.57 5.41
CA ASP A 287 16.95 5.72 4.64
C ASP A 287 17.85 6.69 5.43
N ASN A 288 18.22 6.33 6.66
CA ASN A 288 19.23 6.99 7.48
C ASN A 288 19.02 8.53 7.59
N PRO A 289 17.91 8.99 8.19
CA PRO A 289 17.63 10.41 8.33
C PRO A 289 18.71 11.09 9.17
N VAL A 290 18.94 12.36 8.87
CA VAL A 290 19.79 13.27 9.65
C VAL A 290 19.07 13.65 10.95
N VAL A 291 17.77 13.90 10.89
CA VAL A 291 16.89 14.18 12.02
C VAL A 291 15.62 13.38 11.87
N TRP A 292 15.12 12.83 12.98
CA TRP A 292 13.81 12.19 12.99
C TRP A 292 13.09 12.41 14.32
N LEU A 293 12.00 13.17 14.29
CA LEU A 293 11.21 13.55 15.47
C LEU A 293 9.88 12.79 15.47
N ARG A 294 9.76 11.87 16.42
CA ARG A 294 8.58 11.01 16.62
C ARG A 294 7.59 11.49 17.67
N PHE A 295 7.97 12.49 18.48
CA PHE A 295 7.13 13.05 19.56
C PHE A 295 6.59 12.04 20.60
N GLU A 296 7.29 10.92 20.82
CA GLU A 296 6.82 9.82 21.70
C GLU A 296 6.98 10.09 23.21
N SER A 297 7.74 11.10 23.61
CA SER A 297 8.01 11.44 25.01
C SER A 297 7.88 12.94 25.25
N GLU A 298 7.47 13.33 26.47
CA GLU A 298 7.26 14.74 26.89
C GLU A 298 8.45 15.65 26.55
N ASP A 299 9.67 15.11 26.59
CA ASP A 299 10.85 15.70 25.97
C ASP A 299 11.06 15.03 24.60
N PRO A 300 10.78 15.70 23.46
CA PRO A 300 11.02 15.10 22.16
C PRO A 300 12.53 14.92 21.97
N ILE A 301 12.94 13.69 21.66
CA ILE A 301 14.32 13.30 21.39
C ILE A 301 14.44 12.99 19.90
N ASP A 302 15.52 13.45 19.28
CA ASP A 302 15.90 13.00 17.95
C ASP A 302 16.15 11.48 17.92
N SER A 303 15.34 10.79 17.13
CA SER A 303 15.28 9.34 17.01
C SER A 303 16.11 8.84 15.83
N ALA A 304 16.86 9.71 15.15
CA ALA A 304 17.72 9.34 14.04
C ALA A 304 18.81 8.31 14.46
N ALA A 305 19.21 7.47 13.51
CA ALA A 305 20.17 6.38 13.72
C ALA A 305 21.59 6.84 14.11
N ASN A 306 21.85 8.15 14.07
CA ASN A 306 23.13 8.80 14.36
C ASN A 306 23.36 9.07 15.86
N GLY A 307 22.39 8.79 16.73
CA GLY A 307 22.58 8.64 18.19
C GLY A 307 22.85 9.94 18.96
N ALA A 308 22.45 11.10 18.42
CA ALA A 308 22.62 12.38 19.08
C ALA A 308 21.31 12.85 19.75
N ASN A 309 21.31 13.01 21.07
CA ASN A 309 20.14 13.49 21.81
C ASN A 309 19.96 15.00 21.59
N HIS A 310 19.25 15.37 20.53
CA HIS A 310 18.84 16.75 20.28
C HIS A 310 17.49 17.03 20.92
N TRP A 311 17.34 18.24 21.45
CA TRP A 311 16.23 18.63 22.28
C TRP A 311 15.30 19.54 21.52
N VAL A 312 14.00 19.36 21.74
CA VAL A 312 13.00 20.31 21.31
C VAL A 312 12.79 21.36 22.38
N GLY A 313 13.11 22.62 22.06
CA GLY A 313 12.75 23.76 22.91
C GLY A 313 11.24 23.99 22.87
N TYR A 314 10.55 23.74 23.98
CA TYR A 314 9.10 23.89 24.12
C TYR A 314 8.69 25.34 24.44
N GLY A 315 7.66 25.86 23.75
CA GLY A 315 6.93 27.01 24.32
C GLY A 315 5.96 27.78 23.42
N SER A 316 5.12 27.13 22.62
CA SER A 316 3.74 27.61 22.45
C SER A 316 2.82 26.75 23.31
N ALA A 317 1.53 26.95 23.19
CA ALA A 317 0.52 25.96 23.54
C ALA A 317 0.67 24.63 22.75
N ALA A 318 1.88 24.23 22.32
CA ALA A 318 2.16 22.92 21.77
C ALA A 318 1.94 21.87 22.86
N SER A 319 1.46 20.68 22.54
CA SER A 319 1.37 19.61 23.53
C SER A 319 1.50 18.28 22.84
N ILE A 320 2.23 17.36 23.44
CA ILE A 320 2.22 15.98 22.96
C ILE A 320 0.88 15.38 23.31
N VAL A 321 0.18 14.87 22.31
CA VAL A 321 -1.12 14.23 22.44
C VAL A 321 -0.99 12.79 21.99
N SER A 322 -1.44 11.88 22.84
CA SER A 322 -1.33 10.45 22.58
C SER A 322 -2.30 9.99 21.50
N ARG A 323 -1.77 9.26 20.50
CA ARG A 323 -2.52 8.44 19.54
C ARG A 323 -3.76 9.12 18.93
N VAL A 324 -3.59 10.32 18.37
CA VAL A 324 -4.65 11.00 17.60
C VAL A 324 -4.73 10.45 16.15
N GLY A 325 -4.60 9.13 16.00
CA GLY A 325 -4.56 8.44 14.71
C GLY A 325 -3.27 8.57 13.88
N GLY A 326 -2.16 8.96 14.52
CA GLY A 326 -0.80 8.94 13.93
C GLY A 326 -0.08 7.60 14.15
N VAL A 327 1.22 7.52 13.81
CA VAL A 327 2.08 6.33 14.03
C VAL A 327 2.34 6.11 15.53
N GLY A 328 2.21 7.18 16.32
CA GLY A 328 2.31 7.16 17.76
C GLY A 328 1.71 8.41 18.38
N ASN A 329 2.47 9.04 19.28
CA ASN A 329 2.12 10.35 19.81
C ASN A 329 2.39 11.45 18.78
N SER A 330 1.64 12.54 18.81
CA SER A 330 1.81 13.66 17.89
C SER A 330 1.93 14.97 18.64
N VAL A 331 2.54 15.98 18.02
CA VAL A 331 2.53 17.33 18.57
C VAL A 331 1.30 18.10 18.08
N LEU A 332 0.42 18.47 19.00
CA LEU A 332 -0.68 19.40 18.76
C LEU A 332 -0.16 20.83 18.84
N LEU A 333 -0.54 21.67 17.88
CA LEU A 333 -0.28 23.10 17.79
C LEU A 333 -1.63 23.83 17.80
N ASN A 334 -1.89 24.59 18.87
CA ASN A 334 -3.22 25.18 19.16
C ASN A 334 -3.55 26.47 18.39
N GLY A 335 -2.69 26.92 17.45
CA GLY A 335 -3.01 28.00 16.50
C GLY A 335 -3.24 29.41 17.08
N THR A 336 -3.00 29.65 18.37
CA THR A 336 -3.24 30.96 19.01
C THR A 336 -2.04 31.90 18.81
N SER A 337 -2.21 33.01 18.08
CA SER A 337 -1.17 34.04 17.93
C SER A 337 -1.07 34.92 19.19
N GLY A 338 0.09 34.95 19.85
CA GLY A 338 0.36 35.81 21.00
C GLY A 338 1.87 35.94 21.28
N ALA A 339 2.28 36.97 22.03
CA ALA A 339 3.68 37.12 22.44
C ALA A 339 4.11 35.93 23.32
N GLY A 340 5.14 35.20 22.90
CA GLY A 340 5.65 34.01 23.60
C GLY A 340 4.99 32.68 23.20
N VAL A 341 4.53 32.56 21.94
CA VAL A 341 3.95 31.32 21.38
C VAL A 341 4.94 30.72 20.38
N TYR A 342 5.74 29.74 20.79
CA TYR A 342 6.80 29.13 19.97
C TYR A 342 6.40 27.82 19.27
N GLY A 343 6.71 27.66 17.98
CA GLY A 343 6.72 26.34 17.35
C GLY A 343 7.70 25.37 18.03
N VAL A 344 7.85 24.16 17.49
CA VAL A 344 8.88 23.22 17.94
C VAL A 344 10.23 23.66 17.34
N ALA A 345 11.20 23.98 18.20
CA ALA A 345 12.55 24.37 17.77
C ALA A 345 13.53 23.21 17.96
N ILE A 346 14.31 22.90 16.92
CA ILE A 346 15.36 21.89 16.97
C ILE A 346 16.63 22.54 17.56
N THR A 347 17.14 22.06 18.70
CA THR A 347 18.34 22.62 19.35
C THR A 347 19.26 21.55 19.97
N ASN A 348 20.57 21.80 19.95
CA ASN A 348 21.57 20.97 20.64
C ASN A 348 21.73 21.34 22.14
N ASN A 349 20.99 22.33 22.64
CA ASN A 349 21.04 22.78 24.02
C ASN A 349 19.63 22.98 24.63
N PRO A 350 19.18 22.07 25.53
CA PRO A 350 17.85 22.16 26.15
C PRO A 350 17.69 23.35 27.09
N ASN A 351 18.80 23.91 27.58
CA ASN A 351 18.80 25.02 28.52
C ASN A 351 18.87 26.38 27.81
N SER A 352 18.99 26.41 26.49
CA SER A 352 18.79 27.64 25.72
C SER A 352 17.29 27.86 25.65
N PRO A 353 16.71 28.87 26.34
CA PRO A 353 15.30 29.14 26.18
C PRO A 353 15.02 29.37 24.69
N PRO A 354 13.90 28.88 24.14
CA PRO A 354 13.44 29.30 22.83
C PRO A 354 13.14 30.80 22.94
N LEU A 355 14.17 31.60 22.69
CA LEU A 355 14.11 32.92 22.12
C LEU A 355 13.31 33.92 22.97
N VAL A 356 13.79 34.21 24.18
CA VAL A 356 13.25 35.32 24.98
C VAL A 356 14.11 36.57 24.78
N GLY A 357 13.60 37.51 23.98
CA GLY A 357 13.96 38.92 24.07
C GLY A 357 15.35 39.31 23.53
N GLY A 358 15.42 39.54 22.21
CA GLY A 358 16.25 40.60 21.63
C GLY A 358 17.78 40.50 21.78
N GLY A 359 18.33 39.33 22.12
CA GLY A 359 19.76 39.15 22.33
C GLY A 359 20.29 37.86 21.73
N TYR A 360 21.01 38.02 20.62
CA TYR A 360 21.95 37.08 20.00
C TYR A 360 21.35 36.00 19.10
N ALA A 361 21.75 36.10 17.83
CA ALA A 361 21.71 35.06 16.84
C ALA A 361 22.38 33.80 17.38
N VAL A 362 21.59 32.77 17.65
CA VAL A 362 22.10 31.41 17.77
C VAL A 362 21.93 30.81 16.38
N TYR A 363 22.95 30.99 15.54
CA TYR A 363 23.14 30.13 14.36
C TYR A 363 23.54 28.77 14.93
N GLY A 364 22.73 27.72 14.71
CA GLY A 364 22.70 26.63 15.70
C GLY A 364 22.44 25.22 15.22
N ASP A 365 21.95 25.01 13.99
CA ASP A 365 21.45 23.68 13.59
C ASP A 365 22.47 22.95 12.70
N GLN A 366 23.76 23.06 13.05
CA GLN A 366 24.91 22.42 12.36
C GLN A 366 24.76 20.92 12.14
N TYR A 367 23.86 20.29 12.89
CA TYR A 367 23.62 18.86 12.86
C TYR A 367 22.33 18.48 12.12
N ALA A 368 21.37 19.41 11.96
CA ALA A 368 20.04 19.08 11.41
C ALA A 368 20.01 19.08 9.88
N PHE A 369 21.08 19.56 9.26
CA PHE A 369 21.17 19.73 7.82
C PHE A 369 22.50 19.20 7.31
N ALA A 370 22.44 18.48 6.20
CA ALA A 370 23.60 18.12 5.42
C ALA A 370 23.82 19.14 4.27
N PRO A 371 25.06 19.32 3.80
CA PRO A 371 25.33 20.19 2.66
C PRO A 371 24.89 19.54 1.34
N GLY A 372 24.09 20.26 0.55
CA GLY A 372 23.65 19.83 -0.78
C GLY A 372 22.16 19.48 -0.79
N ASP A 373 21.81 18.44 -1.55
CA ASP A 373 20.43 17.97 -1.70
C ASP A 373 19.81 17.57 -0.37
N ILE A 374 18.51 17.81 -0.21
CA ILE A 374 17.81 17.49 1.04
C ILE A 374 16.35 17.11 0.80
N THR A 375 15.86 16.21 1.64
CA THR A 375 14.43 15.87 1.70
C THR A 375 13.88 16.19 3.09
N PHE A 376 12.71 16.81 3.14
CA PHE A 376 11.88 16.96 4.34
C PHE A 376 10.66 16.08 4.23
N GLU A 377 10.31 15.40 5.31
CA GLU A 377 9.16 14.53 5.43
C GLU A 377 8.41 14.82 6.72
N MET A 378 7.08 14.76 6.68
CA MET A 378 6.25 14.81 7.88
C MET A 378 4.86 14.24 7.63
N TRP A 379 4.20 13.90 8.71
CA TRP A 379 2.75 13.74 8.75
C TRP A 379 2.11 14.99 9.34
N TYR A 380 1.00 15.44 8.76
CA TYR A 380 0.22 16.55 9.29
C TYR A 380 -1.27 16.25 9.29
N LYS A 381 -1.99 16.85 10.24
CA LYS A 381 -3.46 16.84 10.30
C LYS A 381 -3.98 18.18 10.79
N THR A 382 -4.87 18.82 10.04
CA THR A 382 -5.50 20.06 10.52
C THR A 382 -6.55 19.78 11.59
N LEU A 383 -6.90 20.80 12.36
CA LEU A 383 -8.06 20.68 13.24
C LEU A 383 -9.35 20.46 12.43
N PRO A 384 -10.36 19.75 12.98
CA PRO A 384 -11.61 19.48 12.28
C PRO A 384 -12.29 20.74 11.74
N PRO A 385 -13.07 20.65 10.64
CA PRO A 385 -13.83 21.78 10.12
C PRO A 385 -14.69 22.45 11.21
N GLY A 386 -14.59 23.77 11.32
CA GLY A 386 -15.27 24.56 12.36
C GLY A 386 -14.40 24.90 13.59
N GLN A 387 -13.23 24.28 13.72
CA GLN A 387 -12.15 24.74 14.62
C GLN A 387 -11.24 25.75 13.91
N PRO A 388 -10.38 26.50 14.64
CA PRO A 388 -9.39 27.38 14.04
C PRO A 388 -8.56 26.65 12.98
N GLN A 389 -8.67 27.10 11.74
CA GLN A 389 -7.88 26.57 10.64
C GLN A 389 -6.55 27.32 10.55
N PRO A 390 -5.51 26.71 9.97
CA PRO A 390 -4.26 27.39 9.70
C PRO A 390 -4.52 28.71 8.94
N GLY A 391 -4.08 29.84 9.51
CA GLY A 391 -4.21 31.16 8.90
C GLY A 391 -3.35 31.28 7.63
N ASN A 392 -3.47 32.39 6.89
CA ASN A 392 -2.58 32.62 5.76
C ASN A 392 -1.12 32.74 6.23
N TYR A 393 -0.22 32.04 5.53
CA TYR A 393 1.21 31.91 5.81
C TYR A 393 1.56 31.16 7.10
N ALA A 394 0.71 30.25 7.58
CA ALA A 394 1.08 29.37 8.70
C ALA A 394 2.02 28.26 8.20
N PRO A 395 3.30 28.22 8.62
CA PRO A 395 4.22 27.21 8.15
C PRO A 395 4.10 25.92 8.94
N PHE A 396 4.22 24.82 8.20
CA PHE A 396 4.52 23.50 8.75
C PHE A 396 5.94 23.48 9.31
N PHE A 397 6.88 24.07 8.57
CA PHE A 397 8.19 24.40 9.09
C PHE A 397 8.79 25.58 8.33
N GLN A 398 9.73 26.27 8.97
CA GLN A 398 10.50 27.34 8.36
C GLN A 398 11.82 27.55 9.09
N GLN A 399 12.88 27.76 8.31
CA GLN A 399 14.13 28.37 8.77
C GLN A 399 14.17 29.86 8.40
N HIS A 400 15.08 30.69 8.92
CA HIS A 400 15.17 32.10 8.46
C HIS A 400 16.60 32.65 8.47
N GLY A 401 16.90 33.54 7.51
CA GLY A 401 18.19 34.24 7.38
C GLY A 401 18.34 35.51 8.22
N SER A 402 19.47 36.22 8.06
CA SER A 402 19.76 37.48 8.77
C SER A 402 19.06 38.70 8.15
N TYR A 403 18.20 39.37 8.93
CA TYR A 403 17.63 40.75 8.91
C TYR A 403 17.21 41.50 7.62
N THR A 404 17.60 41.12 6.40
CA THR A 404 17.15 41.82 5.18
C THR A 404 16.24 40.91 4.38
N HIS A 405 14.95 40.87 4.72
CA HIS A 405 13.83 40.24 3.98
C HIS A 405 14.19 39.10 2.99
N GLU A 406 13.84 37.87 3.38
CA GLU A 406 13.67 36.68 2.53
C GLU A 406 14.88 35.90 1.95
N PRO A 407 16.19 36.06 2.26
CA PRO A 407 17.20 35.46 1.39
C PRO A 407 17.56 34.00 1.57
N CYS A 408 16.87 33.19 2.40
CA CYS A 408 17.32 31.80 2.63
C CYS A 408 16.48 31.00 3.63
N ALA A 409 15.43 30.31 3.17
CA ALA A 409 14.79 29.31 4.02
C ALA A 409 14.00 28.28 3.20
N PRO A 410 14.17 26.98 3.46
CA PRO A 410 13.11 26.06 3.11
C PRO A 410 11.92 26.41 4.00
N ALA A 411 10.79 26.67 3.38
CA ALA A 411 9.55 26.90 4.08
C ALA A 411 8.43 26.19 3.35
N VAL A 412 7.57 25.55 4.13
CA VAL A 412 6.33 24.97 3.66
C VAL A 412 5.23 25.68 4.41
N THR A 413 4.46 26.52 3.72
CA THR A 413 3.36 27.29 4.32
C THR A 413 2.04 26.94 3.70
N ASN A 414 0.94 27.29 4.36
CA ASN A 414 -0.34 27.38 3.70
C ASN A 414 -0.67 28.82 3.31
N SER A 415 -1.35 29.02 2.18
CA SER A 415 -2.06 30.28 1.91
C SER A 415 -3.19 30.02 0.94
N ASP A 416 -4.39 30.49 1.30
CA ASP A 416 -5.61 30.37 0.50
C ASP A 416 -5.90 28.92 0.04
N GLY A 417 -5.66 27.94 0.92
CA GLY A 417 -5.90 26.52 0.61
C GLY A 417 -4.85 25.88 -0.30
N THR A 418 -3.64 26.43 -0.35
CA THR A 418 -2.49 25.87 -1.08
C THR A 418 -1.33 25.69 -0.13
N ILE A 419 -0.73 24.48 -0.10
CA ILE A 419 0.58 24.26 0.50
C ILE A 419 1.62 24.83 -0.46
N ARG A 420 2.35 25.85 -0.03
CA ARG A 420 3.40 26.54 -0.79
C ARG A 420 4.74 26.11 -0.28
N VAL A 421 5.59 25.69 -1.20
CA VAL A 421 6.98 25.34 -0.95
C VAL A 421 7.86 26.39 -1.60
N PHE A 422 8.63 27.10 -0.78
CA PHE A 422 9.41 28.25 -1.24
C PHE A 422 10.72 27.83 -1.89
N GLY A 423 10.97 28.40 -3.07
CA GLY A 423 12.22 28.22 -3.80
C GLY A 423 13.38 29.09 -3.30
N GLY A 424 13.14 29.98 -2.34
CA GLY A 424 14.10 30.97 -1.83
C GLY A 424 13.67 32.42 -2.05
N ALA A 425 14.54 33.39 -1.76
CA ALA A 425 14.23 34.83 -1.80
C ALA A 425 13.65 35.29 -3.13
N GLY A 426 12.39 35.70 -3.17
CA GLY A 426 11.78 36.21 -4.42
C GLY A 426 11.75 35.18 -5.57
N ALA A 427 12.04 33.90 -5.30
CA ALA A 427 12.04 32.81 -6.27
C ALA A 427 10.62 32.37 -6.67
N GLY A 428 9.62 32.75 -5.86
CA GLY A 428 8.26 32.22 -5.94
C GLY A 428 8.11 30.93 -5.14
N TYR A 429 7.09 30.15 -5.49
CA TYR A 429 6.76 28.89 -4.82
C TYR A 429 6.22 27.87 -5.83
N THR A 430 6.42 26.59 -5.54
CA THR A 430 5.61 25.48 -6.09
C THR A 430 4.52 25.14 -5.07
N GLY A 431 3.40 24.57 -5.48
CA GLY A 431 2.36 24.32 -4.51
C GLY A 431 1.26 23.36 -4.93
N VAL A 432 0.67 22.76 -3.91
CA VAL A 432 -0.35 21.73 -4.05
C VAL A 432 -1.61 22.17 -3.30
N ASN A 433 -2.78 21.79 -3.81
CA ASN A 433 -4.02 22.06 -3.10
C ASN A 433 -3.94 21.42 -1.70
N SER A 434 -4.17 22.22 -0.67
CA SER A 434 -4.06 21.76 0.69
C SER A 434 -5.24 20.88 1.06
N LYS A 435 -4.96 19.71 1.63
CA LYS A 435 -5.98 18.87 2.27
C LYS A 435 -6.16 19.30 3.73
N PHE A 436 -6.97 20.34 3.93
CA PHE A 436 -7.37 20.82 5.26
C PHE A 436 -8.74 20.25 5.63
N ASP A 437 -8.88 18.94 5.48
CA ASP A 437 -10.10 18.18 5.71
C ASP A 437 -10.14 17.57 7.12
N GLY A 438 -9.11 17.81 7.94
CA GLY A 438 -8.97 17.23 9.27
C GLY A 438 -8.53 15.78 9.27
N GLN A 439 -8.03 15.26 8.15
CA GLN A 439 -7.39 13.94 8.05
C GLN A 439 -5.87 14.07 8.12
N TRP A 440 -5.20 12.94 8.38
CA TRP A 440 -3.75 12.84 8.30
C TRP A 440 -3.30 12.75 6.84
N HIS A 441 -2.24 13.49 6.53
CA HIS A 441 -1.61 13.52 5.23
C HIS A 441 -0.10 13.42 5.35
N HIS A 442 0.50 12.74 4.38
CA HIS A 442 1.95 12.60 4.27
C HIS A 442 2.48 13.66 3.31
N LEU A 443 3.37 14.53 3.79
CA LEU A 443 3.95 15.59 2.99
C LEU A 443 5.46 15.38 2.88
N VAL A 444 5.94 15.24 1.65
CA VAL A 444 7.37 15.16 1.36
C VAL A 444 7.77 16.24 0.37
N VAL A 445 8.88 16.91 0.66
CA VAL A 445 9.46 17.95 -0.20
C VAL A 445 10.93 17.63 -0.43
N THR A 446 11.34 17.58 -1.70
CA THR A 446 12.74 17.39 -2.09
C THR A 446 13.29 18.69 -2.65
N TYR A 447 14.48 19.10 -2.22
CA TYR A 447 15.24 20.22 -2.76
C TYR A 447 16.54 19.69 -3.38
N ASP A 448 16.60 19.63 -4.70
CA ASP A 448 17.77 19.27 -5.51
C ASP A 448 18.60 20.54 -5.74
N GLU A 449 19.69 20.70 -4.98
CA GLU A 449 20.56 21.86 -5.04
C GLU A 449 21.54 21.76 -6.21
N GLN A 450 21.87 22.92 -6.77
CA GLN A 450 22.77 23.03 -7.93
C GLN A 450 22.28 22.25 -9.15
N TYR A 451 20.96 22.18 -9.33
CA TYR A 451 20.31 21.39 -10.35
C TYR A 451 20.89 21.67 -11.74
N LEU A 452 21.22 20.61 -12.48
CA LEU A 452 21.89 20.67 -13.79
C LEU A 452 23.22 21.44 -13.81
N GLY A 453 23.89 21.55 -12.66
CA GLY A 453 25.19 22.21 -12.52
C GLY A 453 25.11 23.73 -12.43
N ASP A 454 23.92 24.31 -12.25
CA ASP A 454 23.76 25.74 -11.97
C ASP A 454 24.00 26.00 -10.47
N PRO A 455 25.07 26.70 -10.05
CA PRO A 455 25.37 26.91 -8.62
C PRO A 455 24.26 27.66 -7.85
N ASP A 456 23.38 28.38 -8.56
CA ASP A 456 22.24 29.11 -8.00
C ASP A 456 20.89 28.42 -8.32
N GLY A 457 20.94 27.26 -8.98
CA GLY A 457 19.78 26.47 -9.39
C GLY A 457 19.27 25.53 -8.31
N MET A 458 17.95 25.32 -8.28
CA MET A 458 17.31 24.39 -7.36
C MET A 458 16.04 23.80 -7.96
N PHE A 459 15.93 22.47 -7.96
CA PHE A 459 14.73 21.79 -8.43
C PHE A 459 13.95 21.22 -7.25
N VAL A 460 12.72 21.71 -7.08
CA VAL A 460 11.87 21.36 -5.95
C VAL A 460 10.74 20.46 -6.41
N LYS A 461 10.47 19.38 -5.68
CA LYS A 461 9.29 18.55 -5.87
C LYS A 461 8.48 18.44 -4.60
N VAL A 462 7.16 18.36 -4.76
CA VAL A 462 6.20 18.15 -3.68
C VAL A 462 5.44 16.87 -3.92
N TYR A 463 5.45 16.00 -2.91
CA TYR A 463 4.68 14.77 -2.86
C TYR A 463 3.66 14.90 -1.74
N LEU A 464 2.43 14.48 -2.02
CA LEU A 464 1.35 14.42 -1.03
C LEU A 464 0.75 13.02 -1.09
N ASP A 465 0.67 12.37 0.07
CA ASP A 465 0.16 11.01 0.25
C ASP A 465 0.89 10.00 -0.64
N GLY A 466 2.24 10.03 -0.60
CA GLY A 466 3.11 9.16 -1.40
C GLY A 466 3.16 9.46 -2.91
N VAL A 467 2.40 10.44 -3.40
CA VAL A 467 2.24 10.70 -4.85
C VAL A 467 2.79 12.08 -5.22
N TRP A 468 3.56 12.15 -6.31
CA TRP A 468 4.04 13.41 -6.89
C TRP A 468 2.87 14.33 -7.29
N LYS A 469 2.96 15.62 -6.95
CA LYS A 469 1.90 16.59 -7.20
C LYS A 469 2.34 17.80 -8.00
N ASP A 470 3.53 18.34 -7.71
CA ASP A 470 4.03 19.53 -8.37
C ASP A 470 5.57 19.56 -8.32
N ASP A 471 6.17 20.29 -9.26
CA ASP A 471 7.59 20.58 -9.27
C ASP A 471 7.89 21.96 -9.86
N THR A 472 9.05 22.52 -9.53
CA THR A 472 9.52 23.78 -10.12
C THR A 472 11.04 23.85 -10.11
N ASN A 473 11.59 24.35 -11.22
CA ASN A 473 13.00 24.69 -11.33
C ASN A 473 13.21 26.19 -11.06
N PHE A 474 13.91 26.51 -9.98
CA PHE A 474 14.29 27.87 -9.61
C PHE A 474 15.74 28.13 -10.03
N THR A 475 15.97 29.08 -10.93
CA THR A 475 17.27 29.27 -11.61
C THR A 475 18.04 30.54 -11.21
N ALA A 476 17.61 31.26 -10.18
CA ALA A 476 18.22 32.56 -9.81
C ALA A 476 18.08 32.97 -8.34
N ALA A 477 17.48 32.12 -7.51
CA ALA A 477 17.05 32.50 -6.17
C ALA A 477 16.85 31.28 -5.27
N ARG A 478 17.77 30.31 -5.30
CA ARG A 478 17.63 29.09 -4.50
C ARG A 478 17.53 29.35 -2.99
N SER A 479 16.80 28.50 -2.30
CA SER A 479 16.85 28.40 -0.85
C SER A 479 18.26 27.97 -0.47
N ILE A 480 18.91 28.74 0.40
CA ILE A 480 20.11 28.26 1.10
C ILE A 480 19.57 27.39 2.23
N LEU A 481 20.03 26.15 2.28
CA LEU A 481 19.62 25.16 3.27
C LEU A 481 20.77 25.00 4.26
N GLY A 482 20.44 24.88 5.54
CA GLY A 482 21.43 24.45 6.53
C GLY A 482 21.94 25.50 7.51
N PRO A 483 23.08 25.22 8.15
CA PRO A 483 23.35 25.71 9.50
C PRO A 483 23.85 27.15 9.61
N GLU A 484 24.03 27.79 8.45
CA GLU A 484 24.31 29.22 8.31
C GLU A 484 23.08 30.07 8.68
N LEU A 485 21.92 29.44 8.92
CA LEU A 485 20.64 30.08 9.21
C LEU A 485 20.23 29.96 10.68
N SER A 486 19.13 30.65 11.04
CA SER A 486 18.52 30.52 12.37
C SER A 486 17.91 29.12 12.59
N HIS A 487 17.46 28.83 13.81
CA HIS A 487 16.88 27.52 14.13
C HIS A 487 15.70 27.17 13.21
N LEU A 488 15.58 25.89 12.83
CA LEU A 488 14.39 25.37 12.19
C LEU A 488 13.24 25.38 13.19
N LEU A 489 12.14 26.05 12.82
CA LEU A 489 10.89 26.01 13.57
C LEU A 489 9.88 25.15 12.84
N ILE A 490 9.25 24.25 13.57
CA ILE A 490 8.12 23.44 13.11
C ILE A 490 6.84 24.06 13.68
N GLY A 491 5.87 24.33 12.80
CA GLY A 491 4.54 24.81 13.16
C GLY A 491 4.40 26.32 13.37
N ALA A 492 5.44 27.12 13.12
CA ALA A 492 5.39 28.57 13.26
C ALA A 492 6.41 29.27 12.36
N GLN A 493 6.06 30.47 11.90
CA GLN A 493 6.97 31.31 11.13
C GLN A 493 8.13 31.73 12.03
N ASN A 494 9.36 31.60 11.54
CA ASN A 494 10.56 32.07 12.23
C ASN A 494 10.96 33.45 11.71
N ASP A 495 11.01 34.43 12.61
CA ASP A 495 11.59 35.76 12.35
C ASP A 495 12.68 36.04 13.39
N ILE A 496 13.81 35.36 13.20
CA ILE A 496 15.06 35.58 13.94
C ILE A 496 14.81 35.48 15.45
N GLY A 497 14.16 34.39 15.84
CA GLY A 497 13.81 34.13 17.22
C GLY A 497 12.43 34.62 17.65
N ASN A 498 11.73 35.40 16.83
CA ASN A 498 10.33 35.70 17.06
C ASN A 498 9.47 34.73 16.25
N THR A 499 8.32 34.36 16.80
CA THR A 499 7.39 33.43 16.16
C THR A 499 6.11 34.14 15.74
N TYR A 500 5.72 33.92 14.49
CA TYR A 500 4.51 34.47 13.88
C TYR A 500 3.73 33.37 13.16
N ASN A 501 2.49 33.66 12.72
CA ASN A 501 1.68 32.80 11.85
C ASN A 501 1.77 31.30 12.19
N VAL A 502 1.07 30.87 13.24
CA VAL A 502 1.19 29.53 13.81
C VAL A 502 0.26 28.55 13.09
N PHE A 503 0.76 27.35 12.81
CA PHE A 503 -0.05 26.24 12.29
C PHE A 503 -1.01 25.73 13.36
N ALA A 504 -2.27 25.50 12.98
CA ALA A 504 -3.30 24.95 13.86
C ALA A 504 -3.60 23.49 13.45
N GLY A 505 -3.10 22.53 14.22
CA GLY A 505 -3.23 21.11 13.88
C GLY A 505 -2.19 20.23 14.56
N TYR A 506 -2.05 19.01 14.07
CA TYR A 506 -1.12 18.01 14.54
C TYR A 506 0.01 17.84 13.52
N ILE A 507 1.22 17.63 14.02
CA ILE A 507 2.38 17.20 13.23
C ILE A 507 2.94 15.94 13.90
N ASP A 508 3.39 15.00 13.09
CA ASP A 508 4.02 13.76 13.54
C ASP A 508 5.14 13.34 12.57
N GLU A 509 6.05 12.50 13.07
CA GLU A 509 7.08 11.81 12.28
C GLU A 509 7.88 12.76 11.35
N PHE A 510 8.33 13.90 11.89
CA PHE A 510 9.07 14.90 11.12
C PHE A 510 10.51 14.43 10.88
N ALA A 511 10.91 14.25 9.63
CA ALA A 511 12.22 13.76 9.26
C ALA A 511 12.94 14.67 8.24
N ILE A 512 14.28 14.67 8.31
CA ILE A 512 15.17 15.35 7.38
C ILE A 512 16.21 14.34 6.88
N TYR A 513 16.42 14.27 5.57
CA TYR A 513 17.37 13.34 4.93
C TYR A 513 18.48 14.10 4.19
N ASP A 514 19.70 13.57 4.28
CA ASP A 514 20.85 14.01 3.48
C ASP A 514 20.73 13.41 2.07
N GLY A 515 20.27 14.21 1.11
CA GLY A 515 19.99 13.78 -0.26
C GLY A 515 18.51 13.70 -0.62
N LEU A 516 18.26 13.36 -1.89
CA LEU A 516 16.92 13.20 -2.44
C LEU A 516 16.41 11.77 -2.22
N LEU A 517 15.34 11.63 -1.46
CA LEU A 517 14.55 10.40 -1.50
C LEU A 517 13.95 10.20 -2.90
N SER A 518 14.02 8.96 -3.39
CA SER A 518 13.35 8.56 -4.63
C SER A 518 11.83 8.49 -4.46
N PRO A 519 11.03 8.63 -5.53
CA PRO A 519 9.58 8.44 -5.47
C PRO A 519 9.17 7.09 -4.86
N GLU A 520 9.93 6.04 -5.13
CA GLU A 520 9.68 4.70 -4.62
C GLU A 520 9.87 4.61 -3.10
N ARG A 521 10.90 5.28 -2.57
CA ARG A 521 11.14 5.37 -1.11
C ARG A 521 10.09 6.22 -0.41
N ILE A 522 9.69 7.34 -1.02
CA ILE A 522 8.61 8.19 -0.52
C ILE A 522 7.28 7.43 -0.45
N LEU A 523 6.97 6.64 -1.49
CA LEU A 523 5.80 5.77 -1.48
C LEU A 523 5.90 4.67 -0.42
N ALA A 524 7.09 4.07 -0.23
CA ALA A 524 7.31 3.07 0.81
C ALA A 524 7.02 3.64 2.22
N HIS A 525 7.49 4.85 2.54
CA HIS A 525 7.20 5.52 3.81
C HIS A 525 5.71 5.78 3.99
N TYR A 526 5.02 6.25 2.95
CA TYR A 526 3.57 6.47 2.97
C TYR A 526 2.78 5.18 3.23
N VAL A 527 3.12 4.10 2.51
CA VAL A 527 2.45 2.80 2.63
C VAL A 527 2.71 2.18 4.00
N ALA A 528 3.93 2.31 4.54
CA ALA A 528 4.28 1.81 5.87
C ALA A 528 3.45 2.45 7.00
N TRP A 529 2.89 3.64 6.77
CA TRP A 529 1.97 4.29 7.70
C TRP A 529 0.52 3.82 7.56
N GLN A 530 0.06 3.38 6.39
CA GLN A 530 -1.35 3.01 6.23
C GLN A 530 -1.73 1.88 7.19
N PRO A 531 -2.93 1.92 7.80
CA PRO A 531 -3.43 0.79 8.60
C PRO A 531 -3.41 -0.49 7.75
N GLN A 532 -2.58 -1.45 8.13
CA GLN A 532 -2.40 -2.69 7.37
C GLN A 532 -3.38 -3.78 7.83
N SER A 533 -4.03 -3.57 8.97
CA SER A 533 -5.03 -4.47 9.54
C SER A 533 -6.28 -3.73 10.02
N CYS A 534 -7.32 -4.50 10.28
CA CYS A 534 -8.53 -3.97 10.87
C CYS A 534 -8.30 -3.45 12.30
N GLU A 535 -7.54 -4.19 13.09
CA GLU A 535 -7.15 -3.79 14.44
C GLU A 535 -6.38 -2.45 14.42
N ASP A 536 -5.51 -2.23 13.43
CA ASP A 536 -4.84 -0.94 13.21
C ASP A 536 -5.81 0.20 12.90
N LEU A 537 -6.86 -0.05 12.11
CA LEU A 537 -7.88 0.96 11.79
C LEU A 537 -8.61 1.42 13.05
N VAL A 538 -8.97 0.47 13.92
CA VAL A 538 -9.67 0.71 15.19
C VAL A 538 -8.77 1.44 16.17
N GLU A 539 -7.56 0.94 16.42
CA GLU A 539 -6.61 1.56 17.36
C GLU A 539 -6.22 2.99 16.96
N ARG A 540 -6.11 3.25 15.65
CA ARG A 540 -5.75 4.57 15.12
C ARG A 540 -6.96 5.48 14.93
N GLY A 541 -8.15 5.06 15.35
CA GLY A 541 -9.36 5.88 15.28
C GLY A 541 -9.84 6.19 13.86
N TYR A 542 -9.45 5.37 12.89
CA TYR A 542 -9.96 5.37 11.51
C TYR A 542 -11.16 4.44 11.34
N ALA A 543 -11.45 3.58 12.32
CA ALA A 543 -12.65 2.77 12.31
C ALA A 543 -13.90 3.64 12.14
N SER A 544 -14.81 3.16 11.30
CA SER A 544 -16.08 3.82 11.12
C SER A 544 -16.82 3.87 12.45
N PRO A 545 -17.42 5.00 12.87
CA PRO A 545 -18.28 5.03 14.06
C PRO A 545 -19.50 4.11 13.97
N MET A 546 -19.77 3.57 12.78
CA MET A 546 -20.86 2.63 12.49
C MET A 546 -20.41 1.16 12.44
N ASP A 547 -19.11 0.90 12.63
CA ASP A 547 -18.54 -0.43 12.80
C ASP A 547 -18.54 -0.74 14.30
N PHE A 548 -19.65 -1.32 14.77
CA PHE A 548 -19.91 -1.49 16.20
C PHE A 548 -19.20 -2.72 16.77
N ASN A 549 -18.83 -3.68 15.91
CA ASN A 549 -18.13 -4.88 16.32
C ASN A 549 -16.62 -4.84 16.00
N GLU A 550 -16.13 -3.72 15.46
CA GLU A 550 -14.72 -3.44 15.18
C GLU A 550 -14.10 -4.46 14.21
N ASP A 551 -14.88 -4.91 13.22
CA ASP A 551 -14.46 -5.88 12.18
C ASP A 551 -14.06 -5.24 10.84
N CYS A 552 -14.07 -3.90 10.79
CA CYS A 552 -13.71 -3.03 9.67
C CYS A 552 -14.62 -3.15 8.46
N LYS A 553 -15.81 -3.69 8.67
CA LYS A 553 -16.89 -3.67 7.70
C LYS A 553 -18.08 -3.04 8.40
N VAL A 554 -18.82 -2.20 7.68
CA VAL A 554 -20.14 -1.74 8.16
C VAL A 554 -21.19 -2.60 7.48
N ASN A 555 -21.74 -3.56 8.22
CA ASN A 555 -22.63 -4.58 7.71
C ASN A 555 -23.76 -4.94 8.71
N PHE A 556 -24.48 -6.03 8.46
CA PHE A 556 -25.60 -6.43 9.33
C PHE A 556 -25.16 -6.95 10.70
N ALA A 557 -23.90 -7.38 10.86
CA ALA A 557 -23.33 -7.71 12.16
C ALA A 557 -23.26 -6.47 13.06
N ASP A 558 -22.83 -5.32 12.52
CA ASP A 558 -22.83 -4.03 13.22
C ASP A 558 -24.23 -3.57 13.60
N PHE A 559 -25.17 -3.75 12.68
CA PHE A 559 -26.56 -3.44 12.97
C PHE A 559 -27.12 -4.34 14.08
N ALA A 560 -26.74 -5.62 14.11
CA ALA A 560 -27.14 -6.53 15.18
C ALA A 560 -26.55 -6.10 16.52
N GLU A 561 -25.26 -5.73 16.56
CA GLU A 561 -24.58 -5.23 17.75
C GLU A 561 -25.21 -3.92 18.25
N PHE A 562 -25.47 -2.98 17.35
CA PHE A 562 -26.20 -1.75 17.64
C PHE A 562 -27.61 -2.03 18.18
N ALA A 563 -28.36 -2.95 17.57
CA ALA A 563 -29.72 -3.28 17.99
C ALA A 563 -29.74 -3.96 19.37
N VAL A 564 -28.76 -4.81 19.68
CA VAL A 564 -28.59 -5.40 21.02
C VAL A 564 -28.31 -4.31 22.04
N ASN A 565 -27.36 -3.41 21.76
CA ASN A 565 -27.01 -2.31 22.65
C ASN A 565 -28.19 -1.32 22.84
N TRP A 566 -28.98 -1.07 21.80
CA TRP A 566 -30.23 -0.30 21.90
C TRP A 566 -31.20 -0.97 22.88
N MET A 567 -31.40 -2.29 22.79
CA MET A 567 -32.32 -3.01 23.68
C MET A 567 -31.84 -3.06 25.15
N MET A 568 -30.55 -2.81 25.40
CA MET A 568 -30.00 -2.77 26.76
C MET A 568 -30.20 -1.41 27.43
N CYS A 569 -30.16 -0.30 26.68
CA CYS A 569 -30.38 1.03 27.25
C CYS A 569 -30.95 2.02 26.24
N ASN A 570 -32.28 2.15 26.22
CA ASN A 570 -32.99 3.08 25.33
C ASN A 570 -33.86 4.11 26.06
N ASP A 571 -33.86 4.11 27.39
CA ASP A 571 -34.47 5.14 28.19
C ASP A 571 -33.39 6.11 28.70
N PRO A 572 -33.26 7.31 28.10
CA PRO A 572 -32.28 8.29 28.53
C PRO A 572 -32.53 8.86 29.95
N GLU A 573 -33.68 8.54 30.57
CA GLU A 573 -34.00 8.92 31.95
C GLU A 573 -33.70 7.80 32.98
N ASP A 574 -33.44 6.56 32.53
CA ASP A 574 -33.05 5.45 33.42
C ASP A 574 -31.53 5.44 33.67
N LEU A 575 -31.14 5.97 34.84
CA LEU A 575 -29.74 5.98 35.30
C LEU A 575 -29.12 4.59 35.47
N ASN A 576 -29.91 3.51 35.47
CA ASN A 576 -29.44 2.15 35.70
C ASN A 576 -29.40 1.29 34.42
N CYS A 577 -29.77 1.82 33.25
CA CYS A 577 -29.74 1.13 31.95
C CYS A 577 -30.21 -0.34 32.03
N THR A 578 -31.46 -0.56 32.43
CA THR A 578 -31.99 -1.93 32.54
C THR A 578 -32.52 -2.45 31.19
N PRO A 579 -32.28 -3.72 30.81
CA PRO A 579 -32.78 -4.29 29.56
C PRO A 579 -34.30 -4.23 29.48
N ASN A 580 -34.85 -3.90 28.31
CA ASN A 580 -36.27 -3.62 28.13
C ASN A 580 -37.16 -4.83 27.77
N TRP A 581 -36.68 -6.05 28.06
CA TRP A 581 -37.35 -7.32 27.72
C TRP A 581 -37.53 -8.25 28.92
#